data_AF-A0A8J6LN67-F1
#
_entry.id   AF-A0A8J6LN67-F1
#
_cell.length_a   1.000
_cell.length_b   1.000
_cell.length_c   1.000
_cell.angle_alpha   90.00
_cell.angle_beta   90.00
_cell.angle_gamma   90.00
#
_symmetry.space_group_name_H-M   'P 1'
#
loop_
_entity.id
_entity.type
_entity.pdbx_description
1 polymer ?
#
loop_
_entity_poly.entity_id
_entity_poly.type
_entity_poly.pdbx_seq_one_letter_code
_entity_poly.pdbx_strand_id
1 'polypeptide(L)'
;MRHATLLELAEAHRLRLPDQLRSPEPLELEATDERGWFRFQRLYDAARGVVQTEADVRRLVLEAAQDDAAEGSGWLELQVDPSTYARHLGGLSPTVELILDATREASAATGVGIGLVIAANRTRHPYDARTLARLAVRFANAGVVGFGLSNDERRGRAADFERAFEIARAGGLAA
;
A
#
# COMPACT_ATOMS: atom_id res chain seq x y z
N MET A 1 -0.33 -9.28 -3.96
CA MET A 1 -0.19 -10.36 -2.95
C MET A 1 -0.57 -11.67 -3.62
N ARG A 2 0.28 -12.69 -3.51
CA ARG A 2 -0.01 -14.03 -4.03
C ARG A 2 -1.25 -14.61 -3.33
N HIS A 3 -2.06 -15.39 -4.05
CA HIS A 3 -3.28 -15.99 -3.49
C HIS A 3 -2.98 -16.93 -2.31
N ALA A 4 -1.93 -17.77 -2.40
CA ALA A 4 -1.52 -18.64 -1.31
C ALA A 4 -1.19 -17.86 -0.02
N THR A 5 -0.42 -16.76 -0.15
CA THR A 5 -0.08 -15.88 0.97
C THR A 5 -1.32 -15.28 1.63
N LEU A 6 -2.32 -14.85 0.85
CA LEU A 6 -3.60 -14.38 1.38
C LEU A 6 -4.29 -15.42 2.26
N LEU A 7 -4.35 -16.68 1.80
CA LEU A 7 -4.96 -17.78 2.54
C LEU A 7 -4.19 -18.12 3.82
N GLU A 8 -2.87 -18.25 3.71
CA GLU A 8 -2.00 -18.59 4.84
C GLU A 8 -2.05 -17.52 5.95
N LEU A 9 -2.00 -16.23 5.57
CA LEU A 9 -2.11 -15.14 6.55
C LEU A 9 -3.50 -15.07 7.18
N ALA A 10 -4.56 -15.31 6.40
CA ALA A 10 -5.91 -15.37 6.95
C ALA A 10 -6.06 -16.51 7.97
N GLU A 11 -5.49 -17.68 7.69
CA GLU A 11 -5.48 -18.81 8.63
C GLU A 11 -4.67 -18.49 9.89
N ALA A 12 -3.44 -18.00 9.73
CA ALA A 12 -2.55 -17.65 10.84
C ALA A 12 -3.20 -16.65 11.81
N HIS A 13 -3.89 -15.64 11.27
CA HIS A 13 -4.57 -14.60 12.05
C HIS A 13 -6.03 -14.95 12.40
N ARG A 14 -6.50 -16.15 12.04
CA ARG A 14 -7.88 -16.64 12.26
C ARG A 14 -8.96 -15.69 11.72
N LEU A 15 -8.68 -15.08 10.57
CA LEU A 15 -9.57 -14.16 9.88
C LEU A 15 -10.47 -14.90 8.89
N ARG A 16 -11.75 -14.55 8.86
CA ARG A 16 -12.68 -15.08 7.85
C ARG A 16 -12.61 -14.24 6.58
N LEU A 17 -12.03 -14.81 5.53
CA LEU A 17 -12.12 -14.27 4.18
C LEU A 17 -13.51 -14.54 3.57
N PRO A 18 -14.09 -13.57 2.82
CA PRO A 18 -15.19 -13.82 1.89
C PRO A 18 -14.88 -14.98 0.95
N ASP A 19 -15.87 -15.80 0.60
CA ASP A 19 -15.69 -16.99 -0.24
C ASP A 19 -15.05 -16.67 -1.60
N GLN A 20 -15.35 -15.48 -2.13
CA GLN A 20 -14.76 -14.98 -3.36
C GLN A 20 -13.23 -14.88 -3.31
N LEU A 21 -12.66 -14.52 -2.16
CA LEU A 21 -11.20 -14.43 -1.97
C LEU A 21 -10.55 -15.79 -1.69
N ARG A 22 -11.35 -16.83 -1.44
CA ARG A 22 -10.86 -18.20 -1.21
C ARG A 22 -10.71 -18.99 -2.50
N SER A 23 -11.39 -18.57 -3.55
CA SER A 23 -11.26 -19.16 -4.88
C SER A 23 -9.97 -18.67 -5.55
N PRO A 24 -9.20 -19.56 -6.22
CA PRO A 24 -8.10 -19.14 -7.07
C PRO A 24 -8.58 -18.53 -8.40
N GLU A 25 -9.86 -18.72 -8.74
CA GLU A 25 -10.44 -18.18 -9.98
C GLU A 25 -10.43 -16.64 -9.99
N PRO A 26 -10.15 -16.01 -11.15
CA PRO A 26 -10.20 -14.56 -11.29
C PRO A 26 -11.55 -13.98 -10.85
N LEU A 27 -11.50 -12.86 -10.13
CA LEU A 27 -12.70 -12.13 -9.72
C LEU A 27 -13.22 -11.30 -10.89
N GLU A 28 -14.37 -11.67 -11.43
CA GLU A 28 -15.10 -10.80 -12.35
C GLU A 28 -15.81 -9.69 -11.56
N LEU A 29 -15.24 -8.49 -11.60
CA LEU A 29 -15.77 -7.29 -10.97
C LEU A 29 -15.90 -6.18 -12.01
N GLU A 30 -17.13 -5.74 -12.27
CA GLU A 30 -17.36 -4.47 -12.95
C GLU A 30 -17.10 -3.35 -11.94
N ALA A 31 -15.98 -2.62 -12.01
CA ALA A 31 -15.68 -1.51 -11.10
C ALA A 31 -16.14 -0.14 -11.66
N THR A 32 -16.95 -0.14 -12.72
CA THR A 32 -17.35 1.04 -13.50
C THR A 32 -18.48 1.83 -12.84
N ASP A 33 -19.29 1.21 -11.98
CA ASP A 33 -20.39 1.85 -11.26
C ASP A 33 -20.19 1.83 -9.72
N GLU A 34 -21.05 2.53 -8.98
CA GLU A 34 -20.92 2.66 -7.52
C GLU A 34 -21.01 1.31 -6.80
N ARG A 35 -21.88 0.41 -7.28
CA ARG A 35 -22.12 -0.91 -6.66
C ARG A 35 -20.93 -1.84 -6.86
N GLY A 36 -20.40 -1.83 -8.06
CA GLY A 36 -19.22 -2.53 -8.49
C GLY A 36 -17.98 -2.16 -7.69
N TRP A 37 -17.73 -0.86 -7.56
CA TRP A 37 -16.64 -0.36 -6.71
C TRP A 37 -16.83 -0.73 -5.24
N PHE A 38 -18.04 -0.61 -4.70
CA PHE A 38 -18.29 -1.01 -3.32
C PHE A 38 -17.97 -2.50 -3.08
N ARG A 39 -18.31 -3.37 -4.06
CA ARG A 39 -17.96 -4.78 -4.02
C ARG A 39 -16.44 -4.99 -4.06
N PHE A 40 -15.75 -4.31 -4.97
CA PHE A 40 -14.29 -4.32 -5.05
C PHE A 40 -13.66 -3.87 -3.73
N GLN A 41 -14.04 -2.70 -3.23
CA GLN A 41 -13.47 -2.11 -2.01
C GLN A 41 -13.64 -3.03 -0.81
N ARG A 42 -14.81 -3.70 -0.67
CA ARG A 42 -15.02 -4.68 0.41
C ARG A 42 -14.08 -5.88 0.33
N LEU A 43 -13.82 -6.40 -0.88
CA LEU A 43 -12.90 -7.52 -1.08
C LEU A 43 -11.45 -7.06 -0.88
N TYR A 44 -11.08 -5.89 -1.41
CA TYR A 44 -9.78 -5.29 -1.22
C TYR A 44 -9.46 -5.02 0.26
N ASP A 45 -10.43 -4.48 1.01
CA ASP A 45 -10.31 -4.24 2.46
C ASP A 45 -10.16 -5.55 3.24
N ALA A 46 -10.89 -6.60 2.87
CA ALA A 46 -10.74 -7.92 3.49
C ALA A 46 -9.36 -8.53 3.18
N ALA A 47 -8.89 -8.43 1.93
CA ALA A 47 -7.61 -8.96 1.51
C ALA A 47 -6.43 -8.26 2.20
N ARG A 48 -6.41 -6.91 2.21
CA ARG A 48 -5.32 -6.17 2.88
C ARG A 48 -5.36 -6.29 4.40
N GLY A 49 -6.54 -6.59 4.97
CA GLY A 49 -6.75 -6.74 6.42
C GLY A 49 -6.07 -7.97 7.04
N VAL A 50 -5.56 -8.89 6.23
CA VAL A 50 -4.78 -10.05 6.69
C VAL A 50 -3.36 -9.70 7.08
N VAL A 51 -2.87 -8.51 6.71
CA VAL A 51 -1.52 -8.05 7.06
C VAL A 51 -1.60 -7.36 8.42
N GLN A 52 -1.05 -8.00 9.46
CA GLN A 52 -1.18 -7.52 10.84
C GLN A 52 0.16 -7.34 11.55
N THR A 53 1.18 -8.07 11.14
CA THR A 53 2.48 -8.12 11.82
C THR A 53 3.62 -7.64 10.95
N GLU A 54 4.75 -7.34 11.58
CA GLU A 54 6.01 -7.05 10.89
C GLU A 54 6.42 -8.18 9.94
N ALA A 55 6.26 -9.44 10.37
CA ALA A 55 6.60 -10.60 9.55
C ALA A 55 5.75 -10.66 8.26
N ASP A 56 4.46 -10.31 8.34
CA ASP A 56 3.58 -10.27 7.18
C ASP A 56 4.05 -9.20 6.18
N VAL A 57 4.39 -8.00 6.67
CA VAL A 57 4.88 -6.90 5.82
C VAL A 57 6.17 -7.30 5.11
N ARG A 58 7.14 -7.85 5.86
CA ARG A 58 8.43 -8.29 5.29
C ARG A 58 8.25 -9.36 4.23
N ARG A 59 7.39 -10.35 4.51
CA ARG A 59 7.03 -11.40 3.55
C ARG A 59 6.44 -10.80 2.28
N LEU A 60 5.43 -9.94 2.41
CA LEU A 60 4.76 -9.33 1.26
C LEU A 60 5.71 -8.52 0.37
N VAL A 61 6.58 -7.71 0.98
CA VAL A 61 7.55 -6.89 0.23
C VAL A 61 8.57 -7.76 -0.49
N LEU A 62 9.06 -8.82 0.16
CA LEU A 62 9.96 -9.78 -0.48
C LEU A 62 9.28 -10.54 -1.63
N GLU A 63 8.06 -11.02 -1.43
CA GLU A 63 7.31 -11.72 -2.48
C GLU A 63 7.04 -10.82 -3.69
N ALA A 64 6.69 -9.55 -3.46
CA ALA A 64 6.51 -8.57 -4.54
C ALA A 64 7.80 -8.36 -5.33
N ALA A 65 8.95 -8.21 -4.65
CA ALA A 65 10.24 -8.05 -5.33
C ALA A 65 10.67 -9.32 -6.10
N GLN A 66 10.37 -10.51 -5.56
CA GLN A 66 10.63 -11.78 -6.25
C GLN A 66 9.77 -11.94 -7.50
N ASP A 67 8.49 -11.58 -7.43
CA ASP A 67 7.56 -11.65 -8.55
C ASP A 67 8.02 -10.68 -9.66
N ASP A 68 8.35 -9.44 -9.32
CA ASP A 68 8.91 -8.45 -10.24
C ASP A 68 10.22 -8.92 -10.90
N ALA A 69 11.13 -9.51 -10.12
CA ALA A 69 12.39 -10.05 -10.63
C ALA A 69 12.14 -11.19 -11.64
N ALA A 70 11.18 -12.07 -11.36
CA ALA A 70 10.82 -13.18 -12.23
C ALA A 70 10.20 -12.71 -13.56
N GLU A 71 9.54 -11.55 -13.55
CA GLU A 71 9.02 -10.87 -14.74
C GLU A 71 10.08 -10.05 -15.49
N GLY A 72 11.29 -9.93 -14.95
CA GLY A 72 12.41 -9.21 -15.54
C GLY A 72 12.46 -7.71 -15.19
N SER A 73 11.68 -7.26 -14.21
CA SER A 73 11.74 -5.89 -13.69
C SER A 73 13.02 -5.68 -12.87
N GLY A 74 13.67 -4.53 -13.07
CA GLY A 74 14.81 -4.09 -12.26
C GLY A 74 14.46 -3.01 -11.23
N TRP A 75 13.23 -2.48 -11.26
CA TRP A 75 12.79 -1.37 -10.41
C TRP A 75 11.32 -1.49 -10.06
N LEU A 76 11.00 -1.36 -8.78
CA LEU A 76 9.65 -1.44 -8.22
C LEU A 76 9.34 -0.20 -7.36
N GLU A 77 8.24 0.50 -7.67
CA GLU A 77 7.71 1.56 -6.81
C GLU A 77 6.48 1.07 -6.05
N LEU A 78 6.67 0.70 -4.78
CA LEU A 78 5.60 0.23 -3.93
C LEU A 78 4.78 1.40 -3.42
N GLN A 79 3.50 1.44 -3.76
CA GLN A 79 2.56 2.40 -3.22
C GLN A 79 1.92 1.89 -1.92
N VAL A 80 1.98 2.67 -0.85
CA VAL A 80 1.37 2.32 0.45
C VAL A 80 0.62 3.47 1.10
N ASP A 81 -0.54 3.18 1.67
CA ASP A 81 -1.19 4.03 2.67
C ASP A 81 -0.85 3.49 4.07
N PRO A 82 0.13 4.08 4.78
CA PRO A 82 0.57 3.56 6.07
C PRO A 82 -0.50 3.69 7.17
N SER A 83 -1.53 4.54 6.97
CA SER A 83 -2.62 4.67 7.94
C SER A 83 -3.43 3.39 8.11
N THR A 84 -3.42 2.54 7.09
CA THR A 84 -4.03 1.21 7.11
C THR A 84 -3.43 0.30 8.18
N TYR A 85 -2.11 0.26 8.30
CA TYR A 85 -1.40 -0.69 9.15
C TYR A 85 -0.96 -0.07 10.49
N ALA A 86 -0.97 1.26 10.58
CA ALA A 86 -0.51 2.02 11.74
C ALA A 86 -1.12 1.55 13.07
N ARG A 87 -2.39 1.12 13.09
CA ARG A 87 -3.03 0.61 14.32
C ARG A 87 -2.33 -0.64 14.88
N HIS A 88 -1.86 -1.53 14.02
CA HIS A 88 -1.25 -2.80 14.42
C HIS A 88 0.28 -2.69 14.54
N LEU A 89 0.89 -1.74 13.82
CA LEU A 89 2.34 -1.60 13.69
C LEU A 89 2.90 -0.37 14.42
N GLY A 90 2.24 0.08 15.50
CA GLY A 90 2.80 1.09 16.41
C GLY A 90 2.72 2.54 15.91
N GLY A 91 1.94 2.82 14.86
CA GLY A 91 1.69 4.17 14.34
C GLY A 91 2.27 4.40 12.94
N LEU A 92 2.07 5.62 12.42
CA LEU A 92 2.45 5.97 11.05
C LEU A 92 3.96 5.89 10.80
N SER A 93 4.78 6.50 11.66
CA SER A 93 6.25 6.50 11.46
C SER A 93 6.84 5.10 11.58
N PRO A 94 6.54 4.30 12.63
CA PRO A 94 7.08 2.95 12.73
C PRO A 94 6.63 2.04 11.57
N THR A 95 5.41 2.23 11.05
CA THR A 95 4.95 1.51 9.85
C THR A 95 5.81 1.83 8.63
N VAL A 96 6.11 3.11 8.38
CA VAL A 96 6.96 3.51 7.25
C VAL A 96 8.39 3.03 7.43
N GLU A 97 8.96 3.16 8.63
CA GLU A 97 10.30 2.65 8.96
C GLU A 97 10.40 1.15 8.69
N LEU A 98 9.44 0.36 9.16
CA LEU A 98 9.36 -1.07 8.90
C LEU A 98 9.30 -1.40 7.40
N ILE A 99 8.45 -0.71 6.64
CA ILE A 99 8.33 -0.98 5.21
C ILE A 99 9.63 -0.63 4.49
N LEU A 100 10.27 0.49 4.82
CA LEU A 100 11.57 0.87 4.25
C LEU A 100 12.67 -0.12 4.61
N ASP A 101 12.63 -0.72 5.80
CA ASP A 101 13.57 -1.78 6.19
C ASP A 101 13.33 -3.04 5.35
N ALA A 102 12.07 -3.44 5.19
CA ALA A 102 11.67 -4.56 4.35
C ALA A 102 12.05 -4.36 2.87
N THR A 103 11.93 -3.15 2.33
CA THR A 103 12.32 -2.87 0.93
C THR A 103 13.83 -3.00 0.73
N ARG A 104 14.65 -2.56 1.70
CA ARG A 104 16.11 -2.74 1.63
C ARG A 104 16.51 -4.21 1.67
N GLU A 105 15.88 -5.00 2.54
CA GLU A 105 16.12 -6.45 2.62
C GLU A 105 15.69 -7.17 1.33
N ALA A 106 14.50 -6.88 0.83
CA ALA A 106 13.99 -7.47 -0.40
C ALA A 106 14.84 -7.09 -1.62
N SER A 107 15.27 -5.83 -1.70
CA SER A 107 16.17 -5.34 -2.76
C SER A 107 17.51 -6.08 -2.74
N ALA A 108 18.12 -6.24 -1.56
CA ALA A 108 19.38 -6.99 -1.43
C ALA A 108 19.22 -8.48 -1.79
N ALA A 109 18.08 -9.09 -1.49
CA ALA A 109 17.83 -10.51 -1.76
C ALA A 109 17.53 -10.82 -3.24
N THR A 110 16.96 -9.86 -3.97
CA THR A 110 16.44 -10.08 -5.33
C THR A 110 17.22 -9.34 -6.42
N GLY A 111 17.96 -8.30 -6.06
CA GLY A 111 18.62 -7.39 -7.02
C GLY A 111 17.68 -6.35 -7.63
N VAL A 112 16.39 -6.36 -7.30
CA VAL A 112 15.41 -5.34 -7.75
C VAL A 112 15.57 -4.09 -6.92
N GLY A 113 15.73 -2.92 -7.54
CA GLY A 113 15.68 -1.65 -6.81
C GLY A 113 14.25 -1.33 -6.37
N ILE A 114 14.05 -0.86 -5.14
CA ILE A 114 12.71 -0.63 -4.61
C ILE A 114 12.59 0.78 -4.01
N GLY A 115 11.63 1.55 -4.50
CA GLY A 115 11.22 2.85 -3.95
C GLY A 115 9.84 2.77 -3.29
N LEU A 116 9.61 3.62 -2.29
CA LEU A 116 8.31 3.71 -1.61
C LEU A 116 7.55 4.98 -2.03
N VAL A 117 6.28 4.85 -2.39
CA VAL A 117 5.36 5.95 -2.65
C VAL A 117 4.30 6.00 -1.56
N ILE A 118 4.27 7.06 -0.75
CA ILE A 118 3.23 7.21 0.28
C ILE A 118 1.96 7.76 -0.39
N ALA A 119 0.85 7.02 -0.28
CA ALA A 119 -0.42 7.40 -0.87
C ALA A 119 -1.43 7.86 0.19
N ALA A 120 -2.04 9.02 -0.05
CA ALA A 120 -3.22 9.44 0.68
C ALA A 120 -4.49 8.80 0.11
N ASN A 121 -5.43 8.49 0.98
CA ASN A 121 -6.74 7.99 0.59
C ASN A 121 -7.72 9.14 0.36
N ARG A 122 -8.22 9.31 -0.88
CA ARG A 122 -9.11 10.42 -1.25
C ARG A 122 -10.51 10.38 -0.62
N THR A 123 -10.88 9.26 0.01
CA THR A 123 -12.11 9.11 0.78
C THR A 123 -11.97 9.60 2.23
N ARG A 124 -10.74 9.94 2.66
CA ARG A 124 -10.42 10.50 3.99
C ARG A 124 -10.33 12.02 3.95
N HIS A 125 -10.16 12.62 5.13
CA HIS A 125 -10.12 14.07 5.23
C HIS A 125 -8.83 14.61 4.59
N PRO A 126 -8.85 15.71 3.82
CA PRO A 126 -7.64 16.26 3.20
C PRO A 126 -6.52 16.64 4.16
N TYR A 127 -6.82 16.88 5.45
CA TYR A 127 -5.80 17.11 6.47
C TYR A 127 -5.00 15.84 6.81
N ASP A 128 -5.60 14.65 6.67
CA ASP A 128 -4.88 13.38 6.82
C ASP A 128 -3.81 13.26 5.73
N ALA A 129 -4.16 13.64 4.49
CA ALA A 129 -3.22 13.67 3.37
C ALA A 129 -2.05 14.63 3.62
N ARG A 130 -2.28 15.79 4.25
CA ARG A 130 -1.19 16.72 4.62
C ARG A 130 -0.25 16.10 5.67
N THR A 131 -0.78 15.33 6.61
CA THR A 131 0.03 14.58 7.58
C THR A 131 0.89 13.53 6.87
N LEU A 132 0.29 12.77 5.93
CA LEU A 132 1.02 11.77 5.14
C LEU A 132 2.07 12.40 4.23
N ALA A 133 1.81 13.56 3.62
CA ALA A 133 2.79 14.27 2.81
C ALA A 133 4.00 14.73 3.64
N ARG A 134 3.79 15.27 4.85
CA ARG A 134 4.90 15.62 5.76
C ARG A 134 5.70 14.39 6.18
N LEU A 135 5.02 13.27 6.42
CA LEU A 135 5.66 12.00 6.72
C LEU A 135 6.51 11.51 5.54
N ALA A 136 5.99 11.58 4.31
CA ALA A 136 6.71 11.21 3.11
C ALA A 136 8.00 12.04 2.96
N VAL A 137 7.91 13.36 3.12
CA VAL A 137 9.07 14.27 3.04
C VAL A 137 10.11 13.93 4.12
N ARG A 138 9.68 13.59 5.34
CA ARG A 138 10.60 13.17 6.41
C ARG A 138 11.46 11.96 6.01
N PHE A 139 10.92 11.06 5.20
CA PHE A 139 11.58 9.83 4.76
C PHE A 139 12.10 9.88 3.31
N ALA A 140 12.14 11.07 2.68
CA ALA A 140 12.60 11.21 1.29
C ALA A 140 14.03 10.69 1.08
N ASN A 141 14.92 10.95 2.04
CA ASN A 141 16.31 10.48 1.99
C ASN A 141 16.50 9.03 2.48
N ALA A 142 15.41 8.33 2.83
CA ALA A 142 15.44 6.98 3.37
C ALA A 142 14.80 5.94 2.43
N GLY A 143 14.38 6.35 1.22
CA GLY A 143 13.78 5.46 0.21
C GLY A 143 12.33 5.78 -0.16
N VAL A 144 11.73 6.83 0.41
CA VAL A 144 10.47 7.38 -0.11
C VAL A 144 10.77 8.23 -1.34
N VAL A 145 10.22 7.85 -2.49
CA VAL A 145 10.49 8.48 -3.79
C VAL A 145 9.33 9.33 -4.30
N GLY A 146 8.12 9.14 -3.76
CA GLY A 146 6.95 9.87 -4.23
C GLY A 146 5.82 9.99 -3.22
N PHE A 147 4.85 10.83 -3.56
CA PHE A 147 3.59 10.98 -2.85
C PHE A 147 2.43 10.90 -3.84
N GLY A 148 1.38 10.15 -3.49
CA GLY A 148 0.25 9.90 -4.39
C GLY A 148 -1.12 10.04 -3.72
N LEU A 149 -2.16 9.90 -4.54
CA LEU A 149 -3.56 9.86 -4.12
C LEU A 149 -4.19 8.60 -4.70
N SER A 150 -4.98 7.89 -3.90
CA SER A 150 -5.63 6.64 -4.31
C SER A 150 -7.05 6.54 -3.77
N ASN A 151 -7.73 5.44 -4.12
CA ASN A 151 -9.12 5.09 -3.77
C ASN A 151 -10.19 5.74 -4.67
N ASP A 152 -11.47 5.64 -4.30
CA ASP A 152 -12.65 5.92 -5.13
C ASP A 152 -12.62 7.30 -5.78
N GLU A 153 -12.43 7.35 -7.10
CA GLU A 153 -12.25 8.63 -7.78
C GLU A 153 -13.50 9.51 -7.87
N ARG A 154 -14.67 8.93 -7.59
CA ARG A 154 -15.93 9.67 -7.51
C ARG A 154 -16.08 10.37 -6.17
N ARG A 155 -15.21 10.08 -5.20
CA ARG A 155 -15.19 10.66 -3.85
C ARG A 155 -13.99 11.58 -3.69
N GLY A 156 -14.22 12.76 -3.11
CA GLY A 156 -13.19 13.79 -2.92
C GLY A 156 -12.69 14.36 -4.24
N ARG A 157 -12.54 15.68 -4.36
CA ARG A 157 -11.97 16.26 -5.59
C ARG A 157 -10.46 16.30 -5.45
N ALA A 158 -9.71 16.00 -6.52
CA ALA A 158 -8.24 16.06 -6.48
C ALA A 158 -7.73 17.41 -5.96
N ALA A 159 -8.41 18.52 -6.33
CA ALA A 159 -8.10 19.86 -5.84
C ALA A 159 -8.18 20.03 -4.31
N ASP A 160 -9.00 19.23 -3.61
CA ASP A 160 -9.08 19.28 -2.14
C ASP A 160 -7.76 18.83 -1.49
N PHE A 161 -6.94 18.05 -2.21
CA PHE A 161 -5.68 17.47 -1.76
C PHE A 161 -4.44 18.25 -2.24
N GLU A 162 -4.61 19.30 -3.05
CA GLU A 162 -3.53 20.10 -3.64
C GLU A 162 -2.47 20.49 -2.62
N ARG A 163 -2.90 20.95 -1.43
CA ARG A 163 -1.98 21.37 -0.37
C ARG A 163 -1.08 20.24 0.13
N ALA A 164 -1.53 18.98 0.11
CA ALA A 164 -0.68 17.84 0.47
C ALA A 164 0.40 17.60 -0.60
N PHE A 165 0.03 17.70 -1.87
CA PHE A 165 0.95 17.58 -3.00
C PHE A 165 1.98 18.72 -3.04
N GLU A 166 1.58 19.96 -2.72
CA GLU A 166 2.52 21.06 -2.55
C GLU A 166 3.55 20.80 -1.46
N ILE A 167 3.14 20.23 -0.33
CA ILE A 167 4.07 19.85 0.75
C ILE A 167 5.07 18.82 0.25
N ALA A 168 4.61 17.79 -0.47
CA ALA A 168 5.46 16.75 -1.03
C ALA A 168 6.47 17.31 -2.06
N ARG A 169 6.00 18.12 -3.02
CA ARG A 169 6.87 18.78 -4.02
C ARG A 169 7.89 19.71 -3.37
N ALA A 170 7.48 20.50 -2.38
CA ALA A 170 8.40 21.37 -1.64
C ALA A 170 9.48 20.58 -0.87
N GLY A 171 9.20 19.33 -0.53
CA GLY A 171 10.17 18.39 0.05
C GLY A 171 10.97 17.58 -0.97
N GLY A 172 10.83 17.86 -2.28
CA GLY A 172 11.61 17.21 -3.34
C GLY A 172 11.07 15.87 -3.84
N LEU A 173 9.85 15.48 -3.46
CA LEU A 173 9.23 14.23 -3.92
C LEU A 173 8.54 14.41 -5.28
N ALA A 174 8.46 13.32 -6.06
CA ALA A 174 7.55 13.24 -7.21
C ALA A 174 6.10 13.23 -6.70
N ALA A 175 5.32 14.25 -7.10
CA ALA A 175 3.96 14.50 -6.60
C ALA A 175 3.18 15.45 -7.52
#